data_AF-A0A5K1GTP9-F1
#
_entry.id   AF-A0A5K1GTP9-F1
#
_cell.length_a   1.000
_cell.length_b   1.000
_cell.length_c   1.000
_cell.angle_alpha   90.00
_cell.angle_beta   90.00
_cell.angle_gamma   90.00
#
_symmetry.space_group_name_H-M   'P 1'
#
loop_
_entity.id
_entity.type
_entity.pdbx_description
1 polymer ?
#
loop_
_entity_poly.entity_id
_entity_poly.type
_entity_poly.pdbx_seq_one_letter_code
_entity_poly.pdbx_strand_id
1 'polypeptide(L)' 'MEAPESCVPPGFRFHPTDEELVGYYLRKKVASQKIDLDVIKDIDLYRIEPWDIQ' A
#
# COMPACT_ATOMS: atom_id res chain seq x y z
N MET A 1 -7.56 -1.31 22.82
CA MET A 1 -7.81 0.07 22.34
C MET A 1 -7.96 -0.07 20.84
N GLU A 2 -9.19 -0.17 20.35
CA GLU A 2 -9.45 -0.33 18.91
C GLU A 2 -8.90 0.90 18.18
N ALA A 3 -8.17 0.68 17.09
CA ALA A 3 -7.77 1.75 16.19
C ALA A 3 -9.05 2.43 15.65
N PRO A 4 -9.08 3.76 15.47
CA PRO A 4 -10.23 4.41 14.86
C PRO A 4 -10.49 3.77 13.50
N GLU A 5 -11.73 3.37 13.24
CA GLU A 5 -12.19 3.00 11.91
C GLU A 5 -11.65 4.06 10.93
N SER A 6 -11.01 3.62 9.86
CA SER A 6 -10.43 4.55 8.88
C SER A 6 -11.52 5.52 8.44
N CYS A 7 -11.22 6.83 8.39
CA CYS A 7 -12.17 7.91 8.04
C CYS A 7 -12.50 7.90 6.54
N VAL A 8 -12.66 6.70 5.97
CA VAL A 8 -12.75 6.42 4.56
C VAL A 8 -14.21 6.07 4.26
N PRO A 9 -14.91 6.85 3.44
CA PRO A 9 -16.31 6.58 3.13
C PRO A 9 -16.50 5.19 2.52
N PRO A 10 -17.65 4.53 2.77
CA PRO A 10 -17.98 3.26 2.14
C PRO A 10 -17.85 3.35 0.61
N GLY A 11 -17.19 2.35 0.01
CA GLY A 11 -16.97 2.28 -1.43
C GLY A 11 -15.63 2.88 -1.90
N PHE A 12 -14.95 3.66 -1.07
CA PHE A 12 -13.58 4.07 -1.39
C PHE A 12 -12.62 2.89 -1.21
N ARG A 13 -11.78 2.66 -2.21
CA ARG A 13 -10.83 1.54 -2.27
C ARG A 13 -9.53 2.01 -2.86
N PHE A 14 -8.46 1.29 -2.53
CA PHE A 14 -7.19 1.46 -3.19
C PHE A 14 -7.29 0.95 -4.64
N HIS A 15 -7.32 1.87 -5.60
CA HIS A 15 -7.39 1.59 -7.04
C HIS A 15 -6.55 2.61 -7.84
N PRO A 16 -5.22 2.61 -7.65
CA PRO A 16 -4.33 3.56 -8.31
C PRO A 16 -4.17 3.24 -9.81
N THR A 17 -3.80 4.24 -10.61
CA THR A 17 -3.32 4.02 -11.99
C THR A 17 -1.86 3.55 -12.01
N ASP A 18 -1.38 3.08 -13.16
CA ASP A 18 0.02 2.69 -13.34
C ASP A 18 0.98 3.88 -13.08
N GLU A 19 0.61 5.08 -13.53
CA GLU A 19 1.39 6.30 -13.29
C GLU A 19 1.45 6.64 -11.81
N GLU A 20 0.38 6.41 -11.05
CA GLU A 20 0.36 6.63 -9.61
C GLU A 20 1.19 5.58 -8.87
N LEU A 21 1.09 4.31 -9.25
CA LEU A 21 1.90 3.22 -8.67
C LEU A 21 3.40 3.49 -8.83
N VAL A 22 3.85 3.82 -10.04
CA VAL A 22 5.26 4.05 -10.32
C VAL A 22 5.70 5.44 -9.85
N GLY A 23 4.96 6.47 -10.24
CA GLY A 23 5.34 7.88 -10.07
C GLY A 23 5.20 8.39 -8.65
N TYR A 24 4.22 7.89 -7.88
CA TYR A 24 4.02 8.26 -6.48
C TYR A 24 4.58 7.18 -5.54
N TYR A 25 4.06 5.95 -5.55
CA TYR A 25 4.37 4.96 -4.52
C TYR A 25 5.81 4.42 -4.62
N LEU A 26 6.16 3.85 -5.77
CA LEU A 26 7.49 3.25 -5.96
C LEU A 26 8.59 4.31 -5.88
N ARG A 27 8.40 5.45 -6.56
CA ARG A 27 9.37 6.55 -6.54
C ARG A 27 9.63 7.08 -5.13
N LYS A 28 8.59 7.30 -4.33
CA LYS A 28 8.74 7.74 -2.93
C LYS A 28 9.46 6.69 -2.09
N LYS A 29 9.11 5.41 -2.24
CA LYS A 29 9.75 4.31 -1.50
C LYS A 29 11.26 4.25 -1.78
N VAL A 30 11.66 4.28 -3.04
CA VAL A 30 13.09 4.28 -3.44
C VAL A 30 13.83 5.51 -2.91
N ALA A 31 13.16 6.67 -2.85
CA ALA A 31 13.70 7.90 -2.31
C ALA A 31 13.64 8.00 -0.76
N SER A 32 13.19 6.95 -0.06
CA SER A 32 12.96 6.95 1.39
C SER A 32 12.04 8.09 1.87
N GLN A 33 11.10 8.50 1.02
CA GLN A 33 10.14 9.55 1.31
C GLN A 33 8.89 8.97 1.98
N LYS A 34 8.27 9.75 2.85
CA LYS A 34 7.01 9.37 3.51
C LYS A 34 5.89 9.20 2.48
N ILE A 35 5.19 8.07 2.58
CA ILE A 35 3.96 7.76 1.86
C ILE A 35 2.82 8.00 2.85
N ASP A 36 1.80 8.76 2.44
CA ASP A 36 0.75 9.22 3.36
C ASP A 36 -0.21 8.09 3.79
N LEU A 37 -0.25 7.01 3.01
CA LEU A 37 -1.11 5.85 3.21
C LEU A 37 -0.24 4.60 3.33
N ASP A 38 -0.28 3.93 4.49
CA ASP A 38 0.40 2.66 4.73
C ASP A 38 -0.42 1.48 4.19
N VAL A 39 -0.61 1.47 2.87
CA VAL A 39 -1.47 0.49 2.17
C VAL A 39 -0.68 -0.59 1.43
N ILE A 40 0.63 -0.40 1.21
CA ILE A 40 1.52 -1.37 0.56
C ILE A 40 2.49 -1.92 1.60
N LYS A 41 2.36 -3.20 1.94
CA LYS A 41 3.24 -3.89 2.91
C LYS A 41 4.59 -4.24 2.28
N ASP A 42 5.63 -4.27 3.12
CA ASP A 42 6.95 -4.76 2.76
C ASP A 42 7.05 -6.27 3.00
N ILE A 43 7.15 -7.04 1.92
CA ILE A 43 7.30 -8.51 1.98
C ILE A 43 8.32 -9.00 0.95
N ASP A 44 8.97 -10.10 1.26
CA ASP A 44 9.82 -10.83 0.30
C ASP A 44 8.95 -11.80 -0.50
N LEU A 45 8.46 -11.33 -1.65
CA LEU A 45 7.55 -12.07 -2.52
C LEU A 45 8.09 -13.43 -2.98
N TYR A 46 9.42 -13.60 -3.04
CA TYR A 46 10.03 -14.83 -3.56
C TYR A 46 10.18 -15.93 -2.50
N ARG A 47 9.82 -15.64 -1.25
CA ARG A 47 9.93 -16.59 -0.12
C ARG A 47 8.58 -17.04 0.42
N ILE A 48 7.50 -16.61 -0.20
CA ILE A 48 6.13 -16.81 0.28
C ILE A 48 5.35 -17.45 -0.87
N GLU A 49 4.55 -18.46 -0.58
CA GLU A 49 3.65 -19.01 -1.58
C GLU A 49 2.55 -18.00 -1.95
N PRO A 50 2.07 -17.96 -3.20
CA PRO A 50 1.11 -16.96 -3.64
C PRO A 50 -0.18 -16.89 -2.80
N TRP A 51 -0.63 -18.01 -2.25
CA TRP A 51 -1.83 -18.08 -1.40
C TRP A 51 -1.59 -17.68 0.06
N ASP A 52 -0.33 -17.57 0.49
CA ASP A 52 0.04 -17.14 1.84
C ASP A 52 0.22 -15.61 1.92
N ILE A 53 0.01 -14.89 0.81
CA ILE A 53 0.00 -13.42 0.77
C ILE A 53 -1.27 -12.91 1.47
N GLN A 54 -1.11 -12.37 2.69
CA GLN A 54 -2.18 -11.79 3.51
C GLN A 54 -2.48 -10.30 3.25
#